data_AF-A0A8J6PRW1-F1
#
_entry.id   AF-A0A8J6PRW1-F1
#
_cell.length_a   1.000
_cell.length_b   1.000
_cell.length_c   1.000
_cell.angle_alpha   90.00
_cell.angle_beta   90.00
_cell.angle_gamma   90.00
#
_symmetry.space_group_name_H-M   'P 1'
#
loop_
_entity.id
_entity.type
_entity.pdbx_description
1 polymer ?
#
loop_
_entity_poly.entity_id
_entity_poly.type
_entity_poly.pdbx_seq_one_letter_code
_entity_poly.pdbx_strand_id
1 'polypeptide(L)'
;EENIVVRWLDGHAALAKRAIDEGDLLPDLDAASVSRIWIEMTSGVRAVAVAVDHTQHVSMRLEQIWFHLLPGLVPPEQLDYFREFSARRSRRYEV
;
A
#
# COMPACT_ATOMS: atom_id res chain seq x y z
N GLU A 1 2.10 13.42 23.74
CA GLU A 1 1.67 12.13 23.15
C GLU A 1 2.35 12.02 21.79
N GLU A 2 2.95 10.88 21.48
CA GLU A 2 3.62 10.68 20.19
C GLU A 2 2.58 10.60 19.07
N ASN A 3 2.81 11.30 17.96
CA ASN A 3 1.84 11.36 16.86
C ASN A 3 1.70 9.97 16.22
N ILE A 4 0.48 9.41 16.22
CA ILE A 4 0.20 8.06 15.72
C ILE A 4 0.62 7.88 14.24
N VAL A 5 0.53 8.93 13.43
CA VAL A 5 0.93 8.91 12.03
C VAL A 5 2.45 8.76 11.91
N VAL A 6 3.22 9.43 12.77
CA VAL A 6 4.69 9.29 12.83
C VAL A 6 5.06 7.84 13.15
N ARG A 7 4.41 7.24 14.15
CA ARG A 7 4.63 5.82 14.49
C ARG A 7 4.28 4.87 13.34
N TRP A 8 3.22 5.17 12.58
CA TRP A 8 2.88 4.38 11.39
C TRP A 8 3.90 4.54 10.28
N LEU A 9 4.42 5.74 10.05
CA LEU A 9 5.48 5.99 9.08
C LEU A 9 6.74 5.20 9.44
N ASP A 10 7.17 5.24 10.71
CA ASP A 10 8.37 4.50 11.14
C ASP A 10 8.18 2.98 11.00
N GLY A 11 6.99 2.48 11.36
CA GLY A 11 6.65 1.08 11.21
C GLY A 11 6.65 0.61 9.75
N HIS A 12 6.02 1.36 8.85
CA HIS A 12 5.96 1.01 7.43
C HIS A 12 7.32 1.19 6.74
N ALA A 13 8.14 2.16 7.14
CA ALA A 13 9.50 2.29 6.65
C ALA A 13 10.36 1.07 7.05
N ALA A 14 10.20 0.56 8.28
CA ALA A 14 10.87 -0.67 8.70
C ALA A 14 10.40 -1.89 7.90
N LEU A 15 9.11 -1.99 7.58
CA LEU A 15 8.58 -3.05 6.71
C LEU A 15 9.13 -2.94 5.29
N ALA A 16 9.11 -1.75 4.70
CA ALA A 16 9.61 -1.50 3.35
C ALA A 16 11.11 -1.80 3.26
N LYS A 17 11.90 -1.41 4.27
CA LYS A 17 13.31 -1.76 4.35
C LYS A 17 13.53 -3.27 4.32
N ARG A 18 12.80 -4.04 5.13
CA ARG A 18 12.95 -5.50 5.12
C ARG A 18 12.54 -6.10 3.78
N ALA A 19 11.46 -5.62 3.19
CA ALA A 19 11.00 -6.09 1.88
C ALA A 19 12.02 -5.77 0.76
N ILE A 20 12.74 -4.65 0.85
CA ILE A 20 13.89 -4.36 -0.02
C ILE A 20 15.04 -5.35 0.24
N ASP A 21 15.42 -5.54 1.51
CA ASP A 21 16.52 -6.44 1.91
C ASP A 21 16.23 -7.91 1.51
N GLU A 22 14.96 -8.32 1.50
CA GLU A 22 14.47 -9.67 1.15
C GLU A 22 14.22 -9.84 -0.35
N GLY A 23 14.22 -8.74 -1.12
CA GLY A 23 14.01 -8.75 -2.58
C GLY A 23 12.54 -8.76 -3.01
N ASP A 24 11.60 -8.52 -2.10
CA ASP A 24 10.17 -8.33 -2.40
C ASP A 24 9.89 -6.96 -3.06
N LEU A 25 10.75 -5.97 -2.77
CA LEU A 25 10.71 -4.63 -3.37
C LEU A 25 11.98 -4.35 -4.18
N LEU A 26 11.89 -3.42 -5.13
CA LEU A 26 13.03 -2.99 -5.96
C LEU A 26 14.15 -2.39 -5.09
N PRO A 27 15.44 -2.67 -5.41
CA PRO A 27 16.57 -2.36 -4.55
C PRO A 27 16.95 -0.88 -4.47
N ASP A 28 16.47 -0.06 -5.41
CA ASP A 28 16.75 1.37 -5.51
C ASP A 28 15.70 2.26 -4.82
N LEU A 29 14.68 1.65 -4.21
CA LEU A 29 13.63 2.37 -3.48
C LEU A 29 14.15 2.92 -2.14
N ASP A 30 13.69 4.12 -1.79
CA ASP A 30 13.86 4.66 -0.44
C ASP A 30 12.70 4.22 0.46
N ALA A 31 13.00 3.44 1.50
CA ALA A 31 12.02 2.87 2.42
C ALA A 31 11.14 3.94 3.10
N ALA A 32 11.72 5.11 3.44
CA ALA A 32 10.97 6.20 4.06
C ALA A 32 9.97 6.84 3.07
N SER A 33 10.38 6.98 1.80
CA SER A 33 9.50 7.49 0.74
C SER A 33 8.40 6.50 0.39
N VAL A 34 8.70 5.20 0.31
CA VAL A 34 7.70 4.14 0.15
C VAL A 34 6.66 4.19 1.27
N SER A 35 7.11 4.32 2.52
CA SER A 35 6.22 4.44 3.67
C SER A 35 5.30 5.66 3.57
N ARG A 36 5.82 6.82 3.19
CA ARG A 36 5.01 8.04 3.02
C ARG A 36 3.93 7.84 1.97
N ILE A 37 4.33 7.33 0.79
CA ILE A 37 3.40 7.05 -0.31
C ILE A 37 2.27 6.12 0.14
N TRP A 38 2.58 5.02 0.84
CA TRP A 38 1.56 4.09 1.31
C TRP A 38 0.55 4.72 2.27
N ILE A 39 1.02 5.51 3.24
CA ILE A 39 0.15 6.19 4.20
C ILE A 39 -0.69 7.28 3.52
N GLU A 40 -0.07 8.12 2.68
CA GLU A 40 -0.74 9.21 1.96
C GLU A 40 -1.82 8.68 1.02
N MET A 41 -1.50 7.65 0.27
CA MET A 41 -2.40 7.00 -0.67
C MET A 41 -3.58 6.32 0.01
N THR A 42 -3.35 5.52 1.04
CA THR A 42 -4.44 4.84 1.76
C THR A 42 -5.34 5.83 2.49
N SER A 43 -4.76 6.89 3.06
CA SER A 43 -5.50 8.01 3.65
C SER A 43 -6.31 8.75 2.59
N GLY A 44 -5.73 9.02 1.43
CA GLY A 44 -6.38 9.69 0.30
C GLY A 44 -7.58 8.92 -0.25
N VAL A 45 -7.47 7.59 -0.41
CA VAL A 45 -8.62 6.74 -0.80
C VAL A 45 -9.77 6.92 0.16
N ARG A 46 -9.49 6.84 1.47
CA ARG A 46 -10.53 6.95 2.50
C ARG A 46 -11.12 8.35 2.55
N ALA A 47 -10.29 9.39 2.48
CA ALA A 47 -10.74 10.78 2.47
C ALA A 47 -11.68 11.05 1.29
N VAL A 48 -11.30 10.63 0.07
CA VAL A 48 -12.17 10.80 -1.10
C VAL A 48 -13.43 9.96 -0.97
N ALA A 49 -13.36 8.72 -0.49
CA ALA A 49 -14.53 7.86 -0.33
C ALA A 49 -15.55 8.44 0.67
N VAL A 50 -15.08 9.06 1.75
CA VAL A 50 -15.93 9.78 2.71
C VAL A 50 -16.56 11.01 2.05
N ALA A 51 -15.77 11.79 1.29
CA ALA A 51 -16.25 13.02 0.67
C ALA A 51 -17.37 12.80 -0.36
N VAL A 52 -17.45 11.60 -0.96
CA VAL A 52 -18.48 11.25 -1.95
C VAL A 52 -19.52 10.23 -1.44
N ASP A 53 -19.55 9.92 -0.14
CA ASP A 53 -20.47 8.92 0.47
C ASP A 53 -20.40 7.52 -0.18
N HIS A 54 -19.18 7.06 -0.47
CA HIS A 54 -18.90 5.78 -1.13
C HIS A 54 -17.91 4.92 -0.32
N THR A 55 -17.99 4.95 1.01
CA THR A 55 -17.05 4.23 1.88
C THR A 55 -17.09 2.71 1.71
N GLN A 56 -18.20 2.15 1.21
CA GLN A 56 -18.34 0.73 0.86
C GLN A 56 -17.39 0.28 -0.25
N HIS A 57 -16.83 1.21 -1.04
CA HIS A 57 -15.93 0.90 -2.15
C HIS A 57 -14.44 1.06 -1.81
N VAL A 58 -14.08 1.34 -0.55
CA VAL A 58 -12.67 1.57 -0.16
C VAL A 58 -11.78 0.37 -0.49
N SER A 59 -12.24 -0.87 -0.23
CA SER A 59 -11.46 -2.09 -0.53
C SER A 59 -11.14 -2.21 -2.02
N MET A 60 -12.16 -2.12 -2.88
CA MET A 60 -12.01 -2.11 -4.34
C MET A 60 -11.07 -1.00 -4.83
N ARG A 61 -11.17 0.22 -4.27
CA ARG A 61 -10.30 1.34 -4.66
C ARG A 61 -8.85 1.14 -4.24
N LEU A 62 -8.61 0.54 -3.08
CA LEU A 62 -7.26 0.16 -2.65
C LEU A 62 -6.67 -0.90 -3.58
N GLU A 63 -7.44 -1.91 -3.98
CA GLU A 63 -7.00 -2.93 -4.95
C GLU A 63 -6.56 -2.28 -6.28
N GLN A 64 -7.38 -1.38 -6.84
CA GLN A 64 -7.07 -0.67 -8.08
C GLN A 64 -5.78 0.14 -7.98
N ILE A 65 -5.61 0.86 -6.87
CA ILE A 65 -4.39 1.63 -6.63
C ILE A 65 -3.16 0.70 -6.58
N TRP A 66 -3.24 -0.42 -5.85
CA TRP A 66 -2.13 -1.38 -5.80
C TRP A 66 -1.82 -1.95 -7.18
N PHE A 67 -2.84 -2.27 -7.99
CA PHE A 67 -2.65 -2.76 -9.36
C PHE A 67 -1.77 -1.83 -10.21
N HIS A 68 -1.92 -0.51 -10.03
CA HIS A 68 -1.17 0.52 -10.76
C HIS A 68 0.18 0.86 -10.14
N LEU A 69 0.35 0.73 -8.84
CA LEU A 69 1.63 1.06 -8.17
C LEU A 69 2.63 -0.09 -8.14
N LEU A 70 2.15 -1.34 -8.01
CA LEU A 70 3.02 -2.51 -7.91
C LEU A 70 4.10 -2.59 -9.02
N PRO A 71 3.83 -2.26 -10.30
CA PRO A 71 4.87 -2.26 -11.34
C PRO A 71 6.09 -1.38 -11.06
N GLY A 72 5.95 -0.34 -10.23
CA GLY A 72 7.05 0.54 -9.82
C GLY A 72 7.65 0.19 -8.46
N LEU A 73 7.18 -0.88 -7.81
CA LEU A 73 7.56 -1.24 -6.45
C LEU A 73 8.22 -2.62 -6.35
N VAL A 74 7.77 -3.60 -7.15
CA VAL A 74 8.19 -5.00 -7.02
C VAL A 74 9.00 -5.46 -8.24
N PRO A 75 9.86 -6.48 -8.12
CA PRO A 75 10.50 -7.09 -9.27
C PRO A 75 9.48 -7.61 -10.30
N PRO A 76 9.71 -7.44 -11.61
CA PRO A 76 8.74 -7.81 -12.65
C PRO A 76 8.24 -9.26 -12.56
N GLU A 77 9.11 -10.20 -12.18
CA GLU A 77 8.81 -11.61 -12.01
C GLU A 77 7.87 -11.91 -10.82
N GLN A 78 7.74 -10.98 -9.88
CA GLN A 78 6.85 -11.10 -8.71
C GLN A 78 5.54 -10.30 -8.86
N LEU A 79 5.40 -9.51 -9.94
CA LEU A 79 4.27 -8.60 -10.13
C LEU A 79 2.91 -9.31 -10.07
N ASP A 80 2.79 -10.42 -10.77
CA ASP A 80 1.52 -11.17 -10.83
C ASP A 80 1.16 -11.74 -9.46
N TYR A 81 2.13 -12.27 -8.72
CA TYR A 81 1.93 -12.76 -7.36
C TYR A 81 1.36 -11.67 -6.43
N PHE A 82 1.97 -10.47 -6.43
CA PHE A 82 1.51 -9.37 -5.58
C PHE A 82 0.15 -8.80 -6.00
N ARG A 83 -0.15 -8.77 -7.30
CA ARG A 83 -1.48 -8.39 -7.80
C ARG A 83 -2.56 -9.36 -7.33
N GLU A 84 -2.31 -10.65 -7.46
CA GLU A 84 -3.24 -11.66 -6.96
C GLU A 84 -3.39 -11.59 -5.43
N PHE A 85 -2.30 -11.35 -4.70
CA PHE A 85 -2.35 -11.17 -3.26
C PHE A 85 -3.25 -9.99 -2.87
N SER A 86 -3.09 -8.84 -3.53
CA SER A 86 -3.93 -7.65 -3.33
C SER A 86 -5.40 -7.95 -3.62
N ALA A 87 -5.71 -8.58 -4.75
CA ALA A 87 -7.07 -8.95 -5.14
C ALA A 87 -7.72 -9.92 -4.13
N ARG A 88 -6.97 -10.93 -3.65
CA ARG A 88 -7.46 -11.85 -2.59
C ARG A 88 -7.74 -11.10 -1.28
N ARG A 89 -6.91 -10.13 -0.92
CA ARG A 89 -7.05 -9.33 0.30
C ARG A 89 -8.28 -8.42 0.23
N SER A 90 -8.52 -7.78 -0.91
CA SER A 90 -9.67 -6.90 -1.18
C SER A 90 -10.99 -7.63 -0.98
N ARG A 91 -11.17 -8.78 -1.65
CA ARG A 91 -12.38 -9.62 -1.55
C ARG A 91 -12.72 -10.07 -0.12
N ARG A 92 -11.71 -10.22 0.75
CA ARG A 92 -11.93 -10.58 2.16
C ARG A 92 -12.63 -9.46 2.95
N TYR A 93 -12.51 -8.21 2.52
CA TYR A 93 -13.08 -7.03 3.16
C TYR A 93 -14.32 -6.49 2.45
N GLU A 94 -14.84 -7.20 1.44
CA GLU A 94 -16.10 -6.91 0.75
C GLU A 94 -17.31 -7.63 1.38
N VAL A 95 -17.09 -8.38 2.46
CA VAL A 95 -18.13 -9.11 3.22
C VAL A 95 -18.72 -8.23 4.31
#